data_AF-B0XGP1-F1
#
_entry.id   AF-B0XGP1-F1
#
_cell.length_a   1.000
_cell.length_b   1.000
_cell.length_c   1.000
_cell.angle_alpha   90.00
_cell.angle_beta   90.00
_cell.angle_gamma   90.00
#
_symmetry.space_group_name_H-M   'P 1'
#
loop_
_entity.id
_entity.type
_entity.pdbx_description
1 polymer ?
#
loop_
_entity_poly.entity_id
_entity_poly.type
_entity_poly.pdbx_seq_one_letter_code
_entity_poly.pdbx_strand_id
1 'polypeptide(L)'
;MIATATGQHTVPIGDAVIATRDTCLGYEICEELWNPRSTHIDMSLSGVEIIVNSSGSYMQLRKAYITTDLIRNASFKAGGMYLFSNLRGCDGQRVYFNGCSAIALNGQIVARGKQFALDDVEVTTATVDLEDIRSYRLAMRSRCTVAASTPTYPRVDVDFELSHPGDLNMVPNGPLEWIYHSAEEEIALGPACWLWDYLRRSGQGGFFLPLSGGVDSSSTAIIVHSMCRQVVKSVLLGDVQVLHDIRKILADPDFTPDNPAALCNRLLVTCYMGSENSSKETRQRATTLSNQIGSYHLEINIDGAVSALLAIFNTVTGMRPLFKANGGCPRQNLALQNIQARTRMVLSYLFAQLMLWVRNRPGGLLVLGSANVDEALRGYMTKYDCSSADINPIGGISKTDLKRFLLYAKEK
;
A
#
# COMPACT_ATOMS: atom_id res chain seq x y z
N MET A 1 -1.43 12.67 -37.81
CA MET A 1 -2.40 11.97 -36.94
C MET A 1 -2.91 12.91 -35.85
N ILE A 2 -2.07 13.44 -34.95
CA ILE A 2 -2.51 14.39 -33.89
C ILE A 2 -2.98 15.73 -34.49
N ALA A 3 -2.14 16.43 -35.28
CA ALA A 3 -2.53 17.71 -35.87
C ALA A 3 -3.79 17.62 -36.78
N THR A 4 -3.95 16.50 -37.47
CA THR A 4 -5.15 16.21 -38.27
C THR A 4 -6.40 16.02 -37.40
N ALA A 5 -6.24 15.43 -36.22
CA ALA A 5 -7.35 15.17 -35.29
C ALA A 5 -7.73 16.41 -34.47
N THR A 6 -6.76 17.25 -34.09
CA THR A 6 -6.99 18.44 -33.26
C THR A 6 -7.16 19.72 -34.08
N GLY A 7 -6.77 19.72 -35.36
CA GLY A 7 -6.72 20.91 -36.19
C GLY A 7 -5.61 21.90 -35.80
N GLN A 8 -4.70 21.53 -34.89
CA GLN A 8 -3.65 22.39 -34.36
C GLN A 8 -2.27 21.90 -34.77
N HIS A 9 -1.43 22.82 -35.25
CA HIS A 9 -0.03 22.52 -35.59
C HIS A 9 0.95 22.76 -34.43
N THR A 10 0.60 23.64 -33.50
CA THR A 10 1.44 24.05 -32.36
C THR A 10 0.59 24.25 -31.11
N VAL A 11 1.18 24.05 -29.93
CA VAL A 11 0.59 24.38 -28.63
C VAL A 11 1.65 24.99 -27.70
N PRO A 12 1.25 25.80 -26.70
CA PRO A 12 2.18 26.25 -25.67
C PRO A 12 2.75 25.07 -24.87
N ILE A 13 4.06 25.08 -24.61
CA ILE A 13 4.74 24.14 -23.72
C ILE A 13 5.66 24.95 -22.81
N GLY A 14 5.46 24.84 -21.49
CA GLY A 14 6.27 25.54 -20.50
C GLY A 14 5.48 25.92 -19.26
N ASP A 15 6.02 26.88 -18.51
CA ASP A 15 5.43 27.42 -17.29
C ASP A 15 4.40 28.51 -17.63
N ALA A 16 3.12 28.13 -17.62
CA ALA A 16 1.99 28.99 -17.93
C ALA A 16 0.77 28.60 -17.11
N VAL A 17 -0.18 29.51 -17.00
CA VAL A 17 -1.45 29.33 -16.29
C VAL A 17 -2.61 29.38 -17.27
N ILE A 18 -3.71 28.72 -16.96
CA ILE A 18 -4.92 28.71 -17.79
C ILE A 18 -5.88 29.77 -17.26
N ALA A 19 -6.15 30.79 -18.07
CA ALA A 19 -7.14 31.81 -17.76
C ALA A 19 -8.44 31.49 -18.50
N THR A 20 -9.48 31.23 -17.73
CA THR A 20 -10.85 31.05 -18.23
C THR A 20 -11.62 32.36 -18.09
N ARG A 21 -12.88 32.42 -18.53
CA ARG A 21 -13.67 33.65 -18.41
C ARG A 21 -13.94 34.06 -16.97
N ASP A 22 -14.02 33.09 -16.06
CA ASP A 22 -14.46 33.29 -14.67
C ASP A 22 -13.37 33.02 -13.62
N THR A 23 -12.31 32.27 -13.94
CA THR A 23 -11.20 31.99 -13.02
C THR A 23 -9.85 31.72 -13.71
N CYS A 24 -8.81 31.49 -12.92
CA CYS A 24 -7.46 31.17 -13.38
C CYS A 24 -6.89 29.97 -12.64
N LEU A 25 -6.38 28.98 -13.39
CA LEU A 25 -5.83 27.72 -12.91
C LEU A 25 -4.31 27.67 -13.11
N GLY A 26 -3.60 27.22 -12.09
CA GLY A 26 -2.17 26.92 -12.14
C GLY A 26 -1.92 25.46 -11.81
N TYR A 27 -0.76 24.97 -12.21
CA TYR A 27 -0.38 23.57 -12.03
C TYR A 27 0.90 23.48 -11.20
N GLU A 28 0.92 22.56 -10.26
CA GLU A 28 2.08 22.23 -9.45
C GLU A 28 2.28 20.71 -9.56
N ILE A 29 3.51 20.22 -9.75
CA ILE A 29 3.72 18.79 -9.97
C ILE A 29 4.40 18.18 -8.74
N CYS A 30 3.66 17.31 -8.04
CA CYS A 30 4.17 16.50 -6.93
C CYS A 30 5.09 17.34 -6.00
N GLU A 31 6.38 17.00 -5.91
CA GLU A 31 7.38 17.56 -5.00
C GLU A 31 7.53 19.09 -5.05
N GLU A 32 7.05 19.77 -6.09
CA GLU A 32 7.03 21.24 -6.15
C GLU A 32 6.30 21.87 -4.95
N LEU A 33 5.28 21.21 -4.40
CA LEU A 33 4.60 21.62 -3.17
C LEU A 33 5.53 21.69 -1.95
N TRP A 34 6.56 20.84 -1.89
CA TRP A 34 7.48 20.75 -0.76
C TRP A 34 8.64 21.75 -0.85
N ASN A 35 8.80 22.42 -1.99
CA ASN A 35 9.89 23.37 -2.19
C ASN A 35 9.73 24.59 -1.27
N PRO A 36 10.80 25.10 -0.62
CA PRO A 36 10.72 26.35 0.16
C PRO A 36 10.13 27.54 -0.62
N ARG A 37 10.32 27.55 -1.94
CA ARG A 37 9.68 28.46 -2.88
C ARG A 37 8.81 27.65 -3.85
N SER A 38 7.75 27.04 -3.34
CA SER A 38 6.77 26.30 -4.15
C SER A 38 6.20 27.15 -5.28
N THR A 39 5.88 26.52 -6.41
CA THR A 39 5.44 27.20 -7.63
C THR A 39 4.08 27.88 -7.42
N HIS A 40 3.21 27.34 -6.56
CA HIS A 40 1.94 27.96 -6.21
C HIS A 40 2.05 29.37 -5.60
N ILE A 41 3.18 29.74 -5.00
CA ILE A 41 3.37 31.04 -4.36
C ILE A 41 3.31 32.15 -5.40
N ASP A 42 4.19 32.07 -6.40
CA ASP A 42 4.30 33.09 -7.44
C ASP A 42 3.02 33.05 -8.32
N MET A 43 2.46 31.87 -8.59
CA MET A 43 1.17 31.72 -9.29
C MET A 43 0.01 32.43 -8.57
N SER A 44 -0.13 32.21 -7.25
CA SER A 44 -1.18 32.85 -6.45
C SER A 44 -1.03 34.38 -6.43
N LEU A 45 0.20 34.88 -6.27
CA LEU A 45 0.47 36.32 -6.31
C LEU A 45 0.13 36.92 -7.67
N SER A 46 0.29 36.16 -8.76
CA SER A 46 -0.11 36.53 -10.12
C SER A 46 -1.62 36.37 -10.41
N GLY A 47 -2.42 36.03 -9.40
CA GLY A 47 -3.88 35.99 -9.47
C GLY A 47 -4.49 34.62 -9.76
N VAL A 48 -3.71 33.55 -9.86
CA VAL A 48 -4.24 32.18 -9.98
C VAL A 48 -5.08 31.84 -8.76
N GLU A 49 -6.33 31.40 -8.94
CA GLU A 49 -7.28 31.12 -7.84
C GLU A 49 -7.30 29.64 -7.47
N ILE A 50 -7.02 28.76 -8.44
CA ILE A 50 -7.07 27.31 -8.30
C ILE A 50 -5.70 26.72 -8.64
N ILE A 51 -5.11 25.96 -7.74
CA ILE A 51 -3.86 25.22 -7.96
C ILE A 51 -4.18 23.74 -8.07
N VAL A 52 -3.72 23.09 -9.14
CA VAL A 52 -3.88 21.67 -9.40
C VAL A 52 -2.55 20.96 -9.20
N ASN A 53 -2.48 20.06 -8.23
CA ASN A 53 -1.34 19.19 -7.97
C ASN A 53 -1.62 17.74 -8.33
N SER A 54 -0.90 17.24 -9.35
CA SER A 54 -0.87 15.82 -9.69
C SER A 54 0.35 15.15 -9.05
N SER A 55 0.12 14.10 -8.26
CA SER A 55 1.11 13.47 -7.41
C SER A 55 1.19 11.94 -7.57
N GLY A 56 2.36 11.41 -7.25
CA GLY A 56 2.65 9.98 -7.10
C GLY A 56 3.27 9.69 -5.73
N SER A 57 2.72 10.27 -4.67
CA SER A 57 3.28 10.19 -3.31
C SER A 57 2.94 8.85 -2.66
N TYR A 58 4.00 8.15 -2.23
CA TYR A 58 3.90 6.84 -1.60
C TYR A 58 3.58 6.93 -0.11
N MET A 59 2.97 5.86 0.41
CA MET A 59 2.64 5.69 1.81
C MET A 59 3.91 5.62 2.66
N GLN A 60 3.93 6.40 3.74
CA GLN A 60 4.86 6.24 4.85
C GLN A 60 4.06 6.14 6.14
N LEU A 61 4.36 5.13 6.95
CA LEU A 61 3.68 4.89 8.22
C LEU A 61 3.74 6.15 9.12
N ARG A 62 2.59 6.56 9.65
CA ARG A 62 2.36 7.74 10.51
C ARG A 62 2.57 9.11 9.86
N LYS A 63 2.73 9.19 8.53
CA LYS A 63 3.12 10.43 7.85
C LYS A 63 2.08 11.01 6.90
N ALA A 64 0.87 10.45 6.88
CA ALA A 64 -0.22 10.99 6.07
C ALA A 64 -0.48 12.49 6.35
N TYR A 65 -0.28 12.94 7.60
CA TYR A 65 -0.46 14.34 7.99
C TYR A 65 0.46 15.32 7.26
N ILE A 66 1.64 14.89 6.81
CA ILE A 66 2.61 15.79 6.17
C ILE A 66 2.03 16.39 4.90
N THR A 67 1.49 15.54 4.02
CA THR A 67 0.87 16.02 2.77
C THR A 67 -0.38 16.84 3.06
N THR A 68 -1.23 16.39 4.00
CA THR A 68 -2.44 17.12 4.39
C THR A 68 -2.13 18.52 4.94
N ASP A 69 -1.09 18.65 5.77
CA ASP A 69 -0.67 19.94 6.32
C ASP A 69 -0.07 20.83 5.25
N LEU A 70 0.67 20.28 4.27
CA LEU A 70 1.21 21.06 3.16
C LEU A 70 0.11 21.63 2.26
N ILE A 71 -0.84 20.82 1.81
CA ILE A 71 -1.96 21.30 0.98
C ILE A 71 -2.83 22.32 1.74
N ARG A 72 -3.03 22.09 3.04
CA ARG A 72 -3.75 23.01 3.91
C ARG A 72 -3.00 24.33 4.04
N ASN A 73 -1.70 24.29 4.33
CA ASN A 73 -0.88 25.49 4.51
C ASN A 73 -0.68 26.26 3.21
N ALA A 74 -0.58 25.59 2.06
CA ALA A 74 -0.51 26.21 0.75
C ALA A 74 -1.77 27.06 0.49
N SER A 75 -2.96 26.46 0.62
CA SER A 75 -4.23 27.18 0.46
C SER A 75 -4.45 28.25 1.54
N PHE A 76 -4.01 28.02 2.78
CA PHE A 76 -4.11 28.99 3.87
C PHE A 76 -3.26 30.25 3.61
N LYS A 77 -1.96 30.06 3.35
CA LYS A 77 -1.01 31.17 3.21
C LYS A 77 -1.23 31.96 1.92
N ALA A 78 -1.52 31.26 0.83
CA ALA A 78 -1.69 31.88 -0.47
C ALA A 78 -3.11 32.46 -0.66
N GLY A 79 -4.11 31.89 0.04
CA GLY A 79 -5.52 31.99 -0.30
C GLY A 79 -5.81 31.27 -1.62
N GLY A 80 -6.99 30.71 -1.78
CA GLY A 80 -7.40 29.98 -2.98
C GLY A 80 -7.73 28.51 -2.73
N MET A 81 -8.06 27.84 -3.83
CA MET A 81 -8.34 26.41 -3.86
C MET A 81 -7.08 25.63 -4.26
N TYR A 82 -6.84 24.52 -3.58
CA TYR A 82 -5.76 23.59 -3.87
C TYR A 82 -6.33 22.19 -4.08
N LEU A 83 -6.21 21.68 -5.31
CA LEU A 83 -6.66 20.36 -5.74
C LEU A 83 -5.47 19.41 -5.74
N PHE A 84 -5.40 18.49 -4.78
CA PHE A 84 -4.36 17.47 -4.72
C PHE A 84 -4.93 16.14 -5.22
N SER A 85 -4.35 15.59 -6.28
CA SER A 85 -4.71 14.29 -6.85
C SER A 85 -3.52 13.36 -6.78
N ASN A 86 -3.69 12.19 -6.19
CA ASN A 86 -2.61 11.23 -5.99
C ASN A 86 -3.01 9.83 -6.47
N LEU A 87 -2.01 9.06 -6.86
CA LEU A 87 -2.18 7.63 -7.07
C LEU A 87 -2.60 6.93 -5.76
N ARG A 88 -3.33 5.83 -5.90
CA ARG A 88 -3.62 4.88 -4.81
C ARG A 88 -3.43 3.46 -5.34
N GLY A 89 -2.89 2.58 -4.49
CA GLY A 89 -2.65 1.19 -4.86
C GLY A 89 -1.17 0.88 -5.07
N CYS A 90 -0.89 -0.29 -5.61
CA CYS A 90 0.44 -0.72 -6.04
C CYS A 90 0.56 -0.59 -7.56
N ASP A 91 1.70 -0.19 -8.11
CA ASP A 91 2.01 -0.17 -9.56
C ASP A 91 2.78 -1.41 -10.03
N GLY A 92 2.87 -2.44 -9.19
CA GLY A 92 3.69 -3.64 -9.43
C GLY A 92 5.08 -3.57 -8.78
N GLN A 93 5.42 -2.48 -8.10
CA GLN A 93 6.65 -2.37 -7.33
C GLN A 93 6.42 -2.57 -5.82
N ARG A 94 7.43 -2.21 -5.02
CA ARG A 94 7.42 -2.33 -3.56
C ARG A 94 6.65 -1.22 -2.84
N VAL A 95 6.21 -0.20 -3.57
CA VAL A 95 5.53 0.96 -2.99
C VAL A 95 4.02 0.78 -3.06
N TYR A 96 3.34 1.34 -2.06
CA TYR A 96 1.90 1.57 -2.09
C TYR A 96 1.69 3.09 -2.13
N PHE A 97 0.93 3.60 -3.09
CA PHE A 97 0.60 5.01 -3.17
C PHE A 97 -0.46 5.39 -2.14
N ASN A 98 -0.27 6.53 -1.49
CA ASN A 98 -1.01 6.88 -0.28
C ASN A 98 -2.49 7.26 -0.53
N GLY A 99 -2.93 7.42 -1.79
CA GLY A 99 -4.23 7.98 -2.10
C GLY A 99 -4.39 9.35 -1.45
N CYS A 100 -5.50 9.56 -0.73
CA CYS A 100 -5.80 10.81 -0.02
C CYS A 100 -5.87 12.04 -0.92
N SER A 101 -6.31 11.88 -2.17
CA SER A 101 -6.65 13.02 -3.03
C SER A 101 -7.62 13.95 -2.30
N ALA A 102 -7.33 15.24 -2.26
CA ALA A 102 -8.01 16.17 -1.37
C ALA A 102 -8.16 17.54 -2.00
N ILE A 103 -9.19 18.26 -1.55
CA ILE A 103 -9.50 19.62 -1.97
C ILE A 103 -9.39 20.51 -0.73
N ALA A 104 -8.53 21.51 -0.80
CA ALA A 104 -8.38 22.52 0.25
C ALA A 104 -8.84 23.89 -0.26
N LEU A 105 -9.51 24.66 0.60
CA LEU A 105 -9.96 26.02 0.32
C LEU A 105 -9.56 26.91 1.51
N ASN A 106 -8.73 27.93 1.25
CA ASN A 106 -8.36 28.94 2.25
C ASN A 106 -7.88 28.36 3.61
N GLY A 107 -7.18 27.23 3.58
CA GLY A 107 -6.66 26.57 4.78
C GLY A 107 -7.59 25.56 5.46
N GLN A 108 -8.70 25.22 4.82
CA GLN A 108 -9.62 24.16 5.25
C GLN A 108 -9.65 23.05 4.22
N ILE A 109 -9.67 21.79 4.65
CA ILE A 109 -9.99 20.68 3.75
C ILE A 109 -11.50 20.66 3.57
N VAL A 110 -12.00 20.57 2.34
CA VAL A 110 -13.44 20.53 2.04
C VAL A 110 -13.89 19.19 1.43
N ALA A 111 -12.95 18.41 0.89
CA ALA A 111 -13.20 17.05 0.43
C ALA A 111 -11.91 16.21 0.50
N ARG A 112 -12.06 14.90 0.70
CA ARG A 112 -10.95 13.93 0.69
C ARG A 112 -11.39 12.58 0.14
N GLY A 113 -10.49 11.91 -0.57
CA GLY A 113 -10.59 10.51 -0.97
C GLY A 113 -10.04 9.57 0.10
N LYS A 114 -10.22 8.26 -0.09
CA LYS A 114 -9.75 7.23 0.83
C LYS A 114 -8.23 7.07 0.74
N GLN A 115 -7.60 6.79 1.88
CA GLN A 115 -6.18 6.41 1.95
C GLN A 115 -5.95 5.00 1.40
N PHE A 116 -6.81 4.05 1.81
CA PHE A 116 -6.75 2.64 1.44
C PHE A 116 -8.09 2.20 0.88
N ALA A 117 -8.10 1.61 -0.31
CA ALA A 117 -9.27 0.99 -0.90
C ALA A 117 -8.88 0.01 -2.00
N LEU A 118 -9.83 -0.84 -2.39
CA LEU A 118 -9.68 -1.76 -3.53
C LEU A 118 -10.22 -1.15 -4.83
N ASP A 119 -10.96 -0.04 -4.76
CA ASP A 119 -11.50 0.65 -5.93
C ASP A 119 -10.34 1.16 -6.81
N ASP A 120 -10.34 0.81 -8.11
CA ASP A 120 -9.33 1.26 -9.06
C ASP A 120 -9.42 2.76 -9.37
N VAL A 121 -10.62 3.34 -9.27
CA VAL A 121 -10.87 4.76 -9.52
C VAL A 121 -11.72 5.34 -8.38
N GLU A 122 -11.26 6.47 -7.84
CA GLU A 122 -12.05 7.31 -6.94
C GLU A 122 -11.98 8.75 -7.42
N VAL A 123 -13.12 9.43 -7.43
CA VAL A 123 -13.23 10.84 -7.81
C VAL A 123 -13.69 11.64 -6.59
N THR A 124 -12.86 12.57 -6.15
CA THR A 124 -13.18 13.50 -5.07
C THR A 124 -13.65 14.83 -5.68
N THR A 125 -14.85 15.27 -5.33
CA THR A 125 -15.45 16.51 -5.83
C THR A 125 -15.82 17.45 -4.70
N ALA A 126 -15.78 18.76 -4.94
CA ALA A 126 -16.33 19.78 -4.06
C ALA A 126 -16.92 20.92 -4.90
N THR A 127 -17.99 21.52 -4.38
CA THR A 127 -18.57 22.78 -4.87
C THR A 127 -18.01 23.90 -4.02
N VAL A 128 -17.48 24.95 -4.64
CA VAL A 128 -16.88 26.10 -3.95
C VAL A 128 -17.34 27.39 -4.60
N ASP A 129 -17.48 28.45 -3.80
CA ASP A 129 -17.70 29.79 -4.32
C ASP A 129 -16.34 30.49 -4.56
N LEU A 130 -16.11 30.95 -5.78
CA LEU A 130 -14.88 31.68 -6.12
C LEU A 130 -14.78 33.03 -5.41
N GLU A 131 -15.91 33.63 -5.02
CA GLU A 131 -15.93 34.88 -4.26
C GLU A 131 -15.38 34.71 -2.83
N ASP A 132 -15.42 33.50 -2.27
CA ASP A 132 -14.76 33.20 -0.99
C ASP A 132 -13.23 33.32 -1.13
N ILE A 133 -12.66 32.92 -2.26
CA ILE A 133 -11.23 33.05 -2.54
C ILE A 133 -10.85 34.54 -2.65
N ARG A 134 -11.63 35.30 -3.42
CA ARG A 134 -11.41 36.73 -3.66
C ARG A 134 -11.52 37.52 -2.37
N SER A 135 -12.58 37.30 -1.60
CA SER A 135 -12.82 37.94 -0.31
C SER A 135 -11.73 37.61 0.71
N TYR A 136 -11.32 36.34 0.79
CA TYR A 136 -10.23 35.90 1.68
C TYR A 136 -8.91 36.60 1.35
N ARG A 137 -8.56 36.71 0.06
CA ARG A 137 -7.34 37.39 -0.38
C ARG A 137 -7.39 38.90 -0.12
N LEU A 138 -8.53 39.55 -0.37
CA LEU A 138 -8.71 40.99 -0.14
C LEU A 138 -8.61 41.37 1.35
N ALA A 139 -8.98 40.46 2.26
CA ALA A 139 -8.80 40.67 3.69
C ALA A 139 -7.31 40.75 4.10
N MET A 140 -6.39 40.21 3.30
CA MET A 140 -4.95 40.18 3.56
C MET A 140 -4.22 41.31 2.82
N ARG A 141 -4.18 42.50 3.43
CA ARG A 141 -3.56 43.70 2.82
C ARG A 141 -2.08 43.52 2.45
N SER A 142 -1.29 42.88 3.32
CA SER A 142 0.15 42.64 3.07
C SER A 142 0.38 41.79 1.82
N ARG A 143 -0.44 40.76 1.60
CA ARG A 143 -0.43 39.94 0.39
C ARG A 143 -0.77 40.79 -0.84
N CYS A 144 -1.81 41.62 -0.76
CA CYS A 144 -2.24 42.48 -1.87
C CYS A 144 -1.10 43.40 -2.34
N THR A 145 -0.34 44.00 -1.41
CA THR A 145 0.82 44.83 -1.75
C THR A 145 1.89 44.07 -2.52
N VAL A 146 2.18 42.82 -2.14
CA VAL A 146 3.18 41.98 -2.85
C VAL A 146 2.65 41.52 -4.20
N ALA A 147 1.37 41.12 -4.27
CA ALA A 147 0.73 40.71 -5.51
C ALA A 147 0.77 41.82 -6.58
N ALA A 148 0.55 43.08 -6.16
CA ALA A 148 0.59 44.24 -7.06
C ALA A 148 1.97 44.51 -7.68
N SER A 149 3.07 44.05 -7.05
CA SER A 149 4.43 44.19 -7.57
C SER A 149 4.99 42.90 -8.19
N THR A 150 4.20 41.82 -8.23
CA THR A 150 4.65 40.52 -8.75
C THR A 150 4.53 40.49 -10.28
N PRO A 151 5.54 39.96 -11.01
CA PRO A 151 5.46 39.76 -12.44
C PRO A 151 4.27 38.87 -12.85
N THR A 152 3.73 39.11 -14.04
CA THR A 152 2.63 38.28 -14.57
C THR A 152 3.15 36.94 -15.07
N TYR A 153 2.44 35.86 -14.74
CA TYR A 153 2.63 34.57 -15.40
C TYR A 153 2.18 34.61 -16.86
N PRO A 154 2.84 33.88 -17.78
CA PRO A 154 2.29 33.60 -19.10
C PRO A 154 0.90 32.97 -18.97
N ARG A 155 -0.09 33.53 -19.67
CA ARG A 155 -1.49 33.07 -19.61
C ARG A 155 -1.90 32.46 -20.94
N VAL A 156 -2.54 31.30 -20.87
CA VAL A 156 -3.26 30.69 -21.98
C VAL A 156 -4.73 30.99 -21.77
N ASP A 157 -5.26 31.94 -22.57
CA ASP A 157 -6.67 32.30 -22.52
C ASP A 157 -7.51 31.19 -23.18
N VAL A 158 -8.52 30.73 -22.45
CA VAL A 158 -9.44 29.66 -22.87
C VAL A 158 -10.85 30.20 -22.81
N ASP A 159 -11.56 30.13 -23.94
CA ASP A 159 -12.95 30.57 -24.05
C ASP A 159 -13.91 29.54 -23.43
N PHE A 160 -13.86 29.44 -22.10
CA PHE A 160 -14.60 28.47 -21.29
C PHE A 160 -14.96 29.11 -19.94
N GLU A 161 -16.08 28.68 -19.35
CA GLU A 161 -16.53 29.05 -17.99
C GLU A 161 -16.54 27.78 -17.16
N LEU A 162 -15.89 27.79 -16.00
CA LEU A 162 -15.92 26.66 -15.07
C LEU A 162 -17.25 26.59 -14.31
N SER A 163 -17.85 27.75 -14.05
CA SER A 163 -19.16 27.87 -13.45
C SER A 163 -20.27 27.88 -14.51
N HIS A 164 -21.43 27.35 -14.14
CA HIS A 164 -22.64 27.40 -14.94
C HIS A 164 -23.75 28.18 -14.25
N PRO A 165 -24.67 28.83 -14.99
CA PRO A 165 -25.80 29.55 -14.37
C PRO A 165 -26.68 28.70 -13.45
N GLY A 166 -26.69 27.37 -13.64
CA GLY A 166 -27.41 26.42 -12.79
C GLY A 166 -26.79 26.24 -11.39
N ASP A 167 -25.54 26.65 -11.19
CA ASP A 167 -24.78 26.41 -9.96
C ASP A 167 -25.20 27.32 -8.81
N LEU A 168 -25.99 28.37 -9.09
CA LEU A 168 -26.51 29.31 -8.08
C LEU A 168 -27.31 28.63 -6.95
N ASN A 169 -27.87 27.44 -7.22
CA ASN A 169 -28.64 26.68 -6.24
C ASN A 169 -27.80 25.59 -5.53
N MET A 170 -26.54 25.41 -5.92
CA MET A 170 -25.66 24.43 -5.29
C MET A 170 -25.14 24.96 -3.96
N VAL A 171 -25.05 24.07 -2.97
CA VAL A 171 -24.55 24.41 -1.64
C VAL A 171 -23.03 24.19 -1.62
N PRO A 172 -22.22 25.22 -1.30
CA PRO A 172 -20.78 25.04 -1.16
C PRO A 172 -20.42 24.03 -0.07
N ASN A 173 -19.36 23.26 -0.30
CA ASN A 173 -18.85 22.31 0.67
C ASN A 173 -18.25 23.04 1.88
N GLY A 174 -18.70 22.66 3.09
CA GLY A 174 -18.11 23.14 4.33
C GLY A 174 -16.79 22.42 4.69
N PRO A 175 -16.08 22.91 5.72
CA PRO A 175 -14.87 22.27 6.23
C PRO A 175 -15.10 20.82 6.68
N LEU A 176 -14.17 19.94 6.32
CA LEU A 176 -14.13 18.53 6.67
C LEU A 176 -13.03 18.27 7.69
N GLU A 177 -13.38 17.59 8.79
CA GLU A 177 -12.40 17.13 9.78
C GLU A 177 -11.60 15.93 9.26
N TRP A 178 -10.28 16.05 9.27
CA TRP A 178 -9.41 14.96 8.84
C TRP A 178 -9.15 13.95 9.96
N ILE A 179 -9.87 12.84 9.92
CA ILE A 179 -9.60 11.69 10.81
C ILE A 179 -8.48 10.84 10.21
N TYR A 180 -7.36 10.72 10.93
CA TYR A 180 -6.23 9.87 10.55
C TYR A 180 -6.40 8.45 11.09
N HIS A 181 -5.86 7.49 10.33
CA HIS A 181 -5.71 6.12 10.82
C HIS A 181 -4.64 6.04 11.91
N SER A 182 -4.85 5.14 12.88
CA SER A 182 -3.78 4.75 13.78
C SER A 182 -2.69 4.00 13.01
N ALA A 183 -1.49 3.88 13.60
CA ALA A 183 -0.41 3.14 12.96
C ALA A 183 -0.78 1.66 12.75
N GLU A 184 -1.52 1.07 13.68
CA GLU A 184 -2.00 -0.30 13.60
C GLU A 184 -3.05 -0.47 12.48
N GLU A 185 -3.91 0.52 12.27
CA GLU A 185 -4.85 0.57 11.14
C GLU A 185 -4.13 0.72 9.80
N GLU A 186 -3.14 1.60 9.71
CA GLU A 186 -2.31 1.74 8.51
C GLU A 186 -1.61 0.42 8.16
N ILE A 187 -1.11 -0.32 9.16
CA ILE A 187 -0.51 -1.66 8.96
C ILE A 187 -1.56 -2.69 8.54
N ALA A 188 -2.78 -2.60 9.08
CA ALA A 188 -3.86 -3.50 8.73
C ALA A 188 -4.34 -3.31 7.28
N LEU A 189 -4.35 -2.06 6.79
CA LEU A 189 -4.98 -1.68 5.52
C LEU A 189 -3.98 -1.57 4.38
N GLY A 190 -2.87 -0.83 4.55
CA GLY A 190 -1.91 -0.53 3.47
C GLY A 190 -1.28 -1.78 2.87
N PRO A 191 -0.53 -2.57 3.65
CA PRO A 191 0.02 -3.86 3.21
C PRO A 191 -1.04 -4.82 2.66
N ALA A 192 -2.27 -4.79 3.18
CA ALA A 192 -3.37 -5.63 2.69
C ALA A 192 -3.84 -5.22 1.29
N CYS A 193 -4.05 -3.94 1.04
CA CYS A 193 -4.35 -3.43 -0.30
C CYS A 193 -3.19 -3.67 -1.27
N TRP A 194 -1.95 -3.53 -0.80
CA TRP A 194 -0.76 -3.83 -1.59
C TRP A 194 -0.72 -5.31 -2.02
N LEU A 195 -0.99 -6.25 -1.11
CA LEU A 195 -1.09 -7.68 -1.44
C LEU A 195 -2.22 -7.98 -2.43
N TRP A 196 -3.37 -7.30 -2.30
CA TRP A 196 -4.49 -7.45 -3.23
C TRP A 196 -4.07 -7.09 -4.66
N ASP A 197 -3.48 -5.90 -4.83
CA ASP A 197 -3.02 -5.45 -6.14
C ASP A 197 -1.92 -6.34 -6.70
N TYR A 198 -0.98 -6.77 -5.87
CA TYR A 198 0.07 -7.69 -6.30
C TYR A 198 -0.52 -9.03 -6.78
N LEU A 199 -1.46 -9.58 -6.04
CA LEU A 199 -2.08 -10.87 -6.36
C LEU A 199 -2.87 -10.79 -7.68
N ARG A 200 -3.82 -9.85 -7.79
CA ARG A 200 -4.70 -9.75 -8.97
C ARG A 200 -3.93 -9.44 -10.26
N ARG A 201 -2.78 -8.75 -10.14
CA ARG A 201 -1.94 -8.36 -11.30
C ARG A 201 -0.85 -9.38 -11.64
N SER A 202 -0.41 -10.20 -10.69
CA SER A 202 0.62 -11.23 -10.91
C SER A 202 0.12 -12.46 -11.68
N GLY A 203 -1.20 -12.68 -11.74
CA GLY A 203 -1.80 -13.89 -12.31
C GLY A 203 -1.64 -15.14 -11.44
N GLN A 204 -1.26 -14.98 -10.17
CA GLN A 204 -1.13 -16.10 -9.22
C GLN A 204 -2.47 -16.43 -8.54
N GLY A 205 -2.60 -17.66 -8.03
CA GLY A 205 -3.84 -18.19 -7.48
C GLY A 205 -3.99 -18.06 -5.95
N GLY A 206 -3.01 -17.42 -5.29
CA GLY A 206 -2.99 -17.18 -3.85
C GLY A 206 -1.58 -16.98 -3.29
N PHE A 207 -1.44 -17.25 -1.99
CA PHE A 207 -0.23 -17.08 -1.20
C PHE A 207 0.16 -18.37 -0.48
N PHE A 208 1.47 -18.57 -0.34
CA PHE A 208 2.06 -19.57 0.54
C PHE A 208 2.85 -18.87 1.64
N LEU A 209 2.57 -19.18 2.91
CA LEU A 209 3.23 -18.57 4.07
C LEU A 209 3.83 -19.65 4.99
N PRO A 210 5.17 -19.67 5.15
CA PRO A 210 5.83 -20.43 6.21
C PRO A 210 5.46 -19.86 7.58
N LEU A 211 4.52 -20.49 8.28
CA LEU A 211 3.97 -19.99 9.53
C LEU A 211 4.71 -20.60 10.73
N SER A 212 5.48 -19.79 11.45
CA SER A 212 6.33 -20.28 12.55
C SER A 212 5.65 -20.26 13.93
N GLY A 213 4.50 -19.60 14.05
CA GLY A 213 3.85 -19.32 15.34
C GLY A 213 4.55 -18.24 16.17
N GLY A 214 5.47 -17.49 15.55
CA GLY A 214 6.08 -16.26 16.06
C GLY A 214 5.42 -15.00 15.52
N VAL A 215 5.71 -13.86 16.15
CA VAL A 215 5.09 -12.53 15.89
C VAL A 215 5.04 -12.21 14.39
N ASP A 216 6.17 -12.28 13.69
CA ASP A 216 6.27 -11.74 12.33
C ASP A 216 5.44 -12.53 11.32
N SER A 217 5.58 -13.86 11.31
CA SER A 217 4.76 -14.72 10.43
C SER A 217 3.27 -14.62 10.77
N SER A 218 2.93 -14.43 12.05
CA SER A 218 1.55 -14.17 12.46
C SER A 218 1.06 -12.82 11.91
N SER A 219 1.87 -11.76 11.96
CA SER A 219 1.50 -10.46 11.39
C SER A 219 1.25 -10.54 9.89
N THR A 220 2.11 -11.25 9.14
CA THR A 220 1.90 -11.50 7.71
C THR A 220 0.58 -12.24 7.46
N ALA A 221 0.29 -13.29 8.23
CA ALA A 221 -0.97 -14.03 8.10
C ALA A 221 -2.20 -13.15 8.38
N ILE A 222 -2.15 -12.30 9.41
CA ILE A 222 -3.22 -11.35 9.74
C ILE A 222 -3.39 -10.31 8.62
N ILE A 223 -2.33 -9.84 7.98
CA ILE A 223 -2.43 -8.91 6.83
C ILE A 223 -3.16 -9.57 5.66
N VAL A 224 -2.88 -10.84 5.34
CA VAL A 224 -3.63 -11.57 4.31
C VAL A 224 -5.10 -11.73 4.72
N HIS A 225 -5.40 -11.98 5.99
CA HIS A 225 -6.77 -12.04 6.47
C HIS A 225 -7.48 -10.68 6.39
N SER A 226 -6.78 -9.58 6.70
CA SER A 226 -7.28 -8.21 6.53
C SER A 226 -7.61 -7.92 5.05
N MET A 227 -6.77 -8.36 4.13
CA MET A 227 -7.05 -8.31 2.68
C MET A 227 -8.35 -9.06 2.35
N CYS A 228 -8.53 -10.27 2.88
CA CYS A 228 -9.77 -11.04 2.68
C CYS A 228 -11.01 -10.31 3.23
N ARG A 229 -10.90 -9.65 4.39
CA ARG A 229 -11.98 -8.81 4.95
C ARG A 229 -12.33 -7.65 4.04
N GLN A 230 -11.33 -6.98 3.46
CA GLN A 230 -11.56 -5.88 2.52
C GLN A 230 -12.22 -6.38 1.22
N VAL A 231 -11.78 -7.50 0.66
CA VAL A 231 -12.38 -8.10 -0.55
C VAL A 231 -13.85 -8.46 -0.31
N VAL A 232 -14.16 -9.17 0.78
CA VAL A 232 -15.54 -9.51 1.13
C VAL A 232 -16.38 -8.25 1.30
N LYS A 233 -15.87 -7.24 2.02
CA LYS A 233 -16.56 -5.97 2.22
C LYS A 233 -16.86 -5.27 0.89
N SER A 234 -15.89 -5.17 -0.02
CA SER A 234 -16.08 -4.55 -1.34
C SER A 234 -17.13 -5.30 -2.18
N VAL A 235 -17.08 -6.64 -2.19
CA VAL A 235 -18.08 -7.45 -2.91
C VAL A 235 -19.48 -7.26 -2.33
N LEU A 236 -19.63 -7.22 -1.00
CA LEU A 236 -20.92 -6.98 -0.35
C LEU A 236 -21.46 -5.57 -0.62
N LEU A 237 -20.59 -4.60 -0.89
CA LEU A 237 -20.97 -3.24 -1.31
C LEU A 237 -21.27 -3.15 -2.82
N GLY A 238 -21.16 -4.25 -3.57
CA GLY A 238 -21.51 -4.30 -4.99
C GLY A 238 -20.35 -4.00 -5.95
N ASP A 239 -19.09 -4.09 -5.50
CA ASP A 239 -17.93 -3.90 -6.38
C ASP A 239 -17.77 -5.06 -7.38
N VAL A 240 -18.18 -4.80 -8.62
CA VAL A 240 -18.15 -5.77 -9.72
C VAL A 240 -16.72 -6.11 -10.17
N GLN A 241 -15.77 -5.19 -10.05
CA GLN A 241 -14.39 -5.40 -10.48
C GLN A 241 -13.68 -6.31 -9.48
N VAL A 242 -13.82 -6.03 -8.18
CA VAL A 242 -13.26 -6.89 -7.13
C VAL A 242 -13.86 -8.31 -7.19
N LEU A 243 -15.16 -8.42 -7.46
CA LEU A 243 -15.82 -9.71 -7.65
C LEU A 243 -15.28 -10.46 -8.89
N HIS A 244 -15.08 -9.76 -10.00
CA HIS A 244 -14.47 -10.34 -11.21
C HIS A 244 -13.05 -10.84 -10.93
N ASP A 245 -12.23 -10.01 -10.30
CA ASP A 245 -10.83 -10.32 -10.01
C ASP A 245 -10.71 -11.51 -9.06
N ILE A 246 -11.54 -11.60 -8.02
CA ILE A 246 -11.47 -12.75 -7.11
C ILE A 246 -11.90 -14.05 -7.78
N ARG A 247 -12.94 -14.03 -8.63
CA ARG A 247 -13.35 -15.20 -9.43
C ARG A 247 -12.25 -15.66 -10.38
N LYS A 248 -11.55 -14.70 -11.00
CA LYS A 248 -10.40 -14.95 -11.87
C LYS A 248 -9.22 -15.58 -11.10
N ILE A 249 -8.83 -15.01 -9.96
CA ILE A 249 -7.77 -15.56 -9.08
C ILE A 249 -8.11 -16.99 -8.64
N LEU A 250 -9.38 -17.22 -8.30
CA LEU A 250 -9.83 -18.53 -7.83
C LEU A 250 -10.04 -19.56 -8.93
N ALA A 251 -10.10 -19.11 -10.20
CA ALA A 251 -10.56 -19.88 -11.35
C ALA A 251 -11.94 -20.50 -11.11
N ASP A 252 -12.84 -19.72 -10.52
CA ASP A 252 -14.17 -20.16 -10.09
C ASP A 252 -15.19 -19.03 -10.40
N PRO A 253 -15.91 -19.12 -11.53
CA PRO A 253 -16.78 -18.04 -12.02
C PRO A 253 -18.05 -17.84 -11.18
N ASP A 254 -18.48 -18.85 -10.43
CA ASP A 254 -19.72 -18.82 -9.64
C ASP A 254 -19.46 -18.40 -8.19
N PHE A 255 -18.20 -18.41 -7.76
CA PHE A 255 -17.83 -18.05 -6.39
C PHE A 255 -18.15 -16.60 -6.06
N THR A 256 -18.79 -16.39 -4.91
CA THR A 256 -19.05 -15.06 -4.36
C THR A 256 -18.65 -15.07 -2.88
N PRO A 257 -17.61 -14.31 -2.49
CA PRO A 257 -17.12 -14.34 -1.11
C PRO A 257 -18.10 -13.62 -0.17
N ASP A 258 -18.53 -14.33 0.87
CA ASP A 258 -19.41 -13.85 1.95
C ASP A 258 -18.72 -13.84 3.32
N ASN A 259 -17.71 -14.71 3.49
CA ASN A 259 -16.97 -14.91 4.73
C ASN A 259 -15.45 -14.76 4.52
N PRO A 260 -14.78 -13.87 5.26
CA PRO A 260 -13.34 -13.65 5.14
C PRO A 260 -12.48 -14.88 5.44
N ALA A 261 -12.88 -15.73 6.39
CA ALA A 261 -12.15 -16.96 6.71
C ALA A 261 -12.29 -18.02 5.60
N ALA A 262 -13.48 -18.15 5.01
CA ALA A 262 -13.69 -19.03 3.87
C ALA A 262 -12.87 -18.58 2.64
N LEU A 263 -12.85 -17.27 2.38
CA LEU A 263 -12.00 -16.68 1.35
C LEU A 263 -10.51 -16.92 1.62
N CYS A 264 -10.08 -16.69 2.86
CA CYS A 264 -8.71 -16.93 3.31
C CYS A 264 -8.29 -18.38 3.09
N ASN A 265 -9.18 -19.36 3.28
CA ASN A 265 -8.89 -20.77 3.00
C ASN A 265 -8.49 -21.04 1.54
N ARG A 266 -9.14 -20.32 0.61
CA ARG A 266 -8.89 -20.47 -0.82
C ARG A 266 -7.67 -19.67 -1.28
N LEU A 267 -7.34 -18.57 -0.61
CA LEU A 267 -6.23 -17.70 -0.99
C LEU A 267 -4.93 -17.96 -0.24
N LEU A 268 -4.97 -18.48 0.98
CA LEU A 268 -3.79 -18.60 1.83
C LEU A 268 -3.56 -20.06 2.24
N VAL A 269 -2.41 -20.59 1.82
CA VAL A 269 -1.85 -21.83 2.36
C VAL A 269 -0.78 -21.48 3.38
N THR A 270 -0.94 -21.95 4.61
CA THR A 270 0.08 -21.80 5.66
C THR A 270 0.74 -23.14 5.93
N CYS A 271 2.04 -23.13 6.24
CA CYS A 271 2.76 -24.35 6.58
C CYS A 271 3.67 -24.15 7.78
N TYR A 272 3.44 -24.92 8.84
CA TYR A 272 4.38 -25.05 9.95
C TYR A 272 5.40 -26.15 9.63
N MET A 273 6.69 -25.78 9.57
CA MET A 273 7.79 -26.66 9.21
C MET A 273 8.68 -26.96 10.43
N GLY A 274 8.26 -27.95 11.22
CA GLY A 274 8.94 -28.35 12.45
C GLY A 274 10.19 -29.18 12.20
N SER A 275 11.11 -29.13 13.16
CA SER A 275 12.25 -30.04 13.33
C SER A 275 12.23 -30.69 14.72
N GLU A 276 13.12 -31.64 14.99
CA GLU A 276 13.20 -32.32 16.31
C GLU A 276 13.34 -31.36 17.49
N ASN A 277 13.89 -30.16 17.24
CA ASN A 277 14.10 -29.11 18.24
C ASN A 277 12.93 -28.12 18.36
N SER A 278 11.86 -28.32 17.60
CA SER A 278 10.73 -27.38 17.56
C SER A 278 9.76 -27.62 18.73
N SER A 279 9.34 -26.54 19.38
CA SER A 279 8.52 -26.61 20.58
C SER A 279 7.03 -26.87 20.26
N LYS A 280 6.35 -27.66 21.10
CA LYS A 280 4.91 -27.95 20.95
C LYS A 280 4.07 -26.66 20.96
N GLU A 281 4.50 -25.65 21.70
CA GLU A 281 3.80 -24.37 21.84
C GLU A 281 3.84 -23.56 20.55
N THR A 282 4.99 -23.50 19.85
CA THR A 282 5.09 -22.78 18.56
C THR A 282 4.18 -23.41 17.50
N ARG A 283 4.17 -24.74 17.44
CA ARG A 283 3.27 -25.51 16.56
C ARG A 283 1.81 -25.19 16.87
N GLN A 284 1.41 -25.33 18.14
CA GLN A 284 0.03 -25.06 18.56
C GLN A 284 -0.41 -23.63 18.24
N ARG A 285 0.47 -22.63 18.43
CA ARG A 285 0.17 -21.24 18.08
C ARG A 285 -0.09 -21.06 16.58
N ALA A 286 0.71 -21.69 15.72
CA ALA A 286 0.51 -21.65 14.28
C ALA A 286 -0.83 -22.29 13.87
N THR A 287 -1.14 -23.47 14.41
CA THR A 287 -2.41 -24.17 14.17
C THR A 287 -3.60 -23.34 14.63
N THR A 288 -3.56 -22.83 15.87
CA THR A 288 -4.65 -22.02 16.44
C THR A 288 -4.89 -20.77 15.61
N LEU A 289 -3.84 -20.03 15.23
CA LEU A 289 -3.98 -18.83 14.42
C LEU A 289 -4.54 -19.17 13.04
N SER A 290 -4.04 -20.22 12.39
CA SER A 290 -4.55 -20.64 11.07
C SER A 290 -6.04 -20.96 11.11
N ASN A 291 -6.50 -21.64 12.16
CA ASN A 291 -7.91 -21.97 12.34
C ASN A 291 -8.77 -20.71 12.54
N GLN A 292 -8.26 -19.71 13.27
CA GLN A 292 -8.96 -18.45 13.49
C GLN A 292 -9.13 -17.64 12.20
N ILE A 293 -8.09 -17.56 11.36
CA ILE A 293 -8.15 -16.81 10.10
C ILE A 293 -8.71 -17.60 8.93
N GLY A 294 -8.90 -18.91 9.08
CA GLY A 294 -9.44 -19.83 8.07
C GLY A 294 -8.45 -20.32 7.01
N SER A 295 -7.14 -20.12 7.17
CA SER A 295 -6.16 -20.51 6.13
C SER A 295 -6.06 -22.03 5.98
N TYR A 296 -5.67 -22.51 4.80
CA TYR A 296 -5.42 -23.94 4.59
C TYR A 296 -4.08 -24.33 5.21
N HIS A 297 -4.12 -24.98 6.38
CA HIS A 297 -2.94 -25.27 7.19
C HIS A 297 -2.30 -26.62 6.89
N LEU A 298 -0.99 -26.63 6.84
CA LEU A 298 -0.17 -27.83 6.74
C LEU A 298 0.85 -27.87 7.87
N GLU A 299 1.15 -29.07 8.34
CA GLU A 299 2.20 -29.32 9.33
C GLU A 299 3.11 -30.40 8.79
N ILE A 300 4.39 -30.08 8.64
CA ILE A 300 5.40 -31.02 8.13
C ILE A 300 6.61 -31.07 9.04
N ASN A 301 7.33 -32.19 8.98
CA ASN A 301 8.61 -32.38 9.63
C ASN A 301 9.72 -32.32 8.57
N ILE A 302 10.79 -31.56 8.82
CA ILE A 302 11.90 -31.36 7.88
C ILE A 302 13.11 -32.28 8.15
N ASP A 303 13.10 -33.05 9.23
CA ASP A 303 14.26 -33.78 9.74
C ASP A 303 14.74 -34.86 8.76
N GLY A 304 13.82 -35.49 8.04
CA GLY A 304 14.16 -36.45 6.98
C GLY A 304 14.99 -35.79 5.86
N ALA A 305 14.57 -34.62 5.38
CA ALA A 305 15.29 -33.89 4.34
C ALA A 305 16.64 -33.35 4.85
N VAL A 306 16.67 -32.82 6.07
CA VAL A 306 17.92 -32.35 6.70
C VAL A 306 18.90 -33.50 6.90
N SER A 307 18.43 -34.65 7.38
CA SER A 307 19.26 -35.85 7.56
C SER A 307 19.86 -36.33 6.24
N ALA A 308 19.09 -36.32 5.15
CA ALA A 308 19.60 -36.68 3.83
C ALA A 308 20.73 -35.72 3.36
N LEU A 309 20.55 -34.41 3.56
CA LEU A 309 21.59 -33.42 3.21
C LEU A 309 22.87 -33.60 4.03
N LEU A 310 22.73 -33.89 5.33
CA LEU A 310 23.87 -34.15 6.21
C LEU A 310 24.55 -35.49 5.89
N ALA A 311 23.79 -36.50 5.46
CA ALA A 311 24.33 -37.77 5.03
C ALA A 311 25.26 -37.59 3.81
N ILE A 312 24.85 -36.79 2.82
CA ILE A 312 25.69 -36.48 1.65
C ILE A 312 27.02 -35.83 2.09
N PHE A 313 26.97 -34.85 2.99
CA PHE A 313 28.17 -34.20 3.52
C PHE A 313 29.09 -35.20 4.24
N ASN A 314 28.51 -36.08 5.07
CA ASN A 314 29.25 -37.09 5.79
C ASN A 314 29.89 -38.12 4.85
N THR A 315 29.17 -38.56 3.81
CA THR A 315 29.69 -39.51 2.81
C THR A 315 30.91 -38.96 2.07
N VAL A 316 30.92 -37.66 1.74
CA VAL A 316 32.01 -37.04 0.99
C VAL A 316 33.20 -36.67 1.88
N THR A 317 32.95 -36.22 3.11
CA THR A 317 34.00 -35.65 3.98
C THR A 317 34.46 -36.59 5.10
N GLY A 318 33.69 -37.63 5.42
CA GLY A 318 33.88 -38.46 6.62
C GLY A 318 33.59 -37.75 7.94
N MET A 319 33.13 -36.49 7.89
CA MET A 319 32.93 -35.65 9.07
C MET A 319 31.44 -35.45 9.36
N ARG A 320 31.03 -35.65 10.62
CA ARG A 320 29.66 -35.38 11.08
C ARG A 320 29.61 -34.10 11.93
N PRO A 321 29.00 -33.01 11.45
CA PRO A 321 28.83 -31.81 12.26
C PRO A 321 27.87 -32.09 13.45
N LEU A 322 28.17 -31.50 14.60
CA LEU A 322 27.37 -31.64 15.83
C LEU A 322 26.78 -30.29 16.25
N PHE A 323 25.61 -30.33 16.90
CA PHE A 323 25.05 -29.16 17.58
C PHE A 323 25.91 -28.79 18.78
N LYS A 324 25.88 -27.52 19.21
CA LYS A 324 26.63 -27.04 20.37
C LYS A 324 26.30 -27.85 21.65
N ALA A 325 25.02 -28.20 21.83
CA ALA A 325 24.57 -29.04 22.96
C ALA A 325 25.20 -30.45 22.96
N ASN A 326 25.62 -30.93 21.79
CA ASN A 326 26.22 -32.25 21.60
C ASN A 326 27.75 -32.16 21.40
N GLY A 327 28.39 -31.07 21.85
CA GLY A 327 29.85 -30.88 21.78
C GLY A 327 30.39 -30.27 20.47
N GLY A 328 29.52 -29.83 19.56
CA GLY A 328 29.94 -29.17 18.32
C GLY A 328 30.47 -27.74 18.51
N CYS A 329 31.41 -27.32 17.67
CA CYS A 329 31.95 -25.95 17.71
C CYS A 329 30.95 -24.91 17.14
N PRO A 330 31.14 -23.59 17.37
CA PRO A 330 30.20 -22.56 16.91
C PRO A 330 29.90 -22.59 15.41
N ARG A 331 30.90 -22.92 14.57
CA ARG A 331 30.73 -23.05 13.11
C ARG A 331 29.81 -24.21 12.74
N GLN A 332 29.98 -25.38 13.37
CA GLN A 332 29.14 -26.55 13.11
C GLN A 332 27.71 -26.28 13.53
N ASN A 333 27.52 -25.71 14.72
CA ASN A 333 26.19 -25.37 15.23
C ASN A 333 25.45 -24.39 14.30
N LEU A 334 26.13 -23.34 13.85
CA LEU A 334 25.55 -22.37 12.92
C LEU A 334 25.23 -23.02 11.56
N ALA A 335 26.11 -23.87 11.03
CA ALA A 335 25.85 -24.59 9.78
C ALA A 335 24.61 -25.50 9.87
N LEU A 336 24.42 -26.20 10.99
CA LEU A 336 23.25 -27.04 11.25
C LEU A 336 21.94 -26.24 11.41
N GLN A 337 22.00 -25.03 11.94
CA GLN A 337 20.85 -24.14 11.97
C GLN A 337 20.52 -23.60 10.57
N ASN A 338 21.55 -23.19 9.83
CA ASN A 338 21.40 -22.65 8.47
C ASN A 338 20.85 -23.68 7.49
N ILE A 339 21.27 -24.95 7.58
CA ILE A 339 20.76 -25.99 6.66
C ILE A 339 19.26 -26.23 6.91
N GLN A 340 18.80 -26.28 8.16
CA GLN A 340 17.38 -26.34 8.48
C GLN A 340 16.62 -25.14 7.92
N ALA A 341 17.16 -23.93 8.07
CA ALA A 341 16.54 -22.70 7.57
C ALA A 341 16.38 -22.71 6.03
N ARG A 342 17.40 -23.15 5.29
CA ARG A 342 17.35 -23.26 3.83
C ARG A 342 16.46 -24.39 3.34
N THR A 343 16.43 -25.52 4.04
CA THR A 343 15.51 -26.62 3.70
C THR A 343 14.05 -26.17 3.76
N ARG A 344 13.69 -25.34 4.76
CA ARG A 344 12.34 -24.74 4.82
C ARG A 344 12.04 -23.87 3.60
N MET A 345 13.01 -23.10 3.10
CA MET A 345 12.84 -22.30 1.88
C MET A 345 12.58 -23.19 0.66
N VAL A 346 13.38 -24.24 0.46
CA VAL A 346 13.19 -25.19 -0.66
C VAL A 346 11.80 -25.82 -0.61
N LEU A 347 11.38 -26.27 0.57
CA LEU A 347 10.04 -26.82 0.76
C LEU A 347 8.95 -25.75 0.53
N SER A 348 9.16 -24.52 0.96
CA SER A 348 8.18 -23.44 0.77
C SER A 348 7.86 -23.22 -0.71
N TYR A 349 8.89 -23.18 -1.56
CA TYR A 349 8.71 -23.05 -3.00
C TYR A 349 8.12 -24.30 -3.67
N LEU A 350 8.49 -25.51 -3.21
CA LEU A 350 7.90 -26.74 -3.71
C LEU A 350 6.39 -26.78 -3.45
N PHE A 351 5.97 -26.46 -2.23
CA PHE A 351 4.55 -26.41 -1.87
C PHE A 351 3.85 -25.24 -2.59
N ALA A 352 4.47 -24.07 -2.69
CA ALA A 352 3.88 -22.94 -3.41
C ALA A 352 3.58 -23.27 -4.88
N GLN A 353 4.44 -24.05 -5.54
CA GLN A 353 4.26 -24.48 -6.93
C GLN A 353 3.21 -25.58 -7.10
N LEU A 354 3.06 -26.49 -6.13
CA LEU A 354 2.25 -27.70 -6.30
C LEU A 354 0.95 -27.73 -5.49
N MET A 355 0.77 -26.86 -4.50
CA MET A 355 -0.40 -26.95 -3.61
C MET A 355 -1.72 -26.64 -4.30
N LEU A 356 -1.73 -25.76 -5.31
CA LEU A 356 -2.95 -25.56 -6.11
C LEU A 356 -3.23 -26.77 -7.01
N TRP A 357 -2.20 -27.40 -7.59
CA TRP A 357 -2.35 -28.65 -8.33
C TRP A 357 -2.95 -29.76 -7.45
N VAL A 358 -2.45 -29.96 -6.22
CA VAL A 358 -3.03 -30.90 -5.24
C VAL A 358 -4.50 -30.58 -4.94
N ARG A 359 -4.87 -29.30 -4.98
CA ARG A 359 -6.25 -28.82 -4.74
C ARG A 359 -7.07 -28.69 -6.02
N ASN A 360 -6.62 -29.28 -7.13
CA ASN A 360 -7.29 -29.24 -8.43
C ASN A 360 -7.63 -27.81 -8.90
N ARG A 361 -6.70 -26.88 -8.70
CA ARG A 361 -6.79 -25.49 -9.13
C ARG A 361 -5.58 -25.13 -9.99
N PRO A 362 -5.76 -24.33 -11.07
CA PRO A 362 -4.65 -23.88 -11.90
C PRO A 362 -3.80 -22.81 -11.16
N GLY A 363 -2.58 -22.60 -11.65
CA GLY A 363 -1.66 -21.56 -11.17
C GLY A 363 -0.74 -21.99 -10.04
N GLY A 364 0.02 -21.03 -9.51
CA GLY A 364 0.90 -21.19 -8.35
C GLY A 364 0.54 -20.21 -7.22
N LEU A 365 1.29 -20.29 -6.13
CA LEU A 365 1.17 -19.40 -4.99
C LEU A 365 2.40 -18.49 -4.89
N LEU A 366 2.19 -17.22 -4.53
CA LEU A 366 3.29 -16.32 -4.15
C LEU A 366 3.79 -16.68 -2.76
N VAL A 367 5.10 -16.93 -2.61
CA VAL A 367 5.72 -17.16 -1.30
C VAL A 367 5.83 -15.83 -0.56
N LEU A 368 5.27 -15.77 0.63
CA LEU A 368 5.32 -14.60 1.51
C LEU A 368 6.49 -14.71 2.49
N GLY A 369 7.33 -13.67 2.50
CA GLY A 369 8.36 -13.46 3.50
C GLY A 369 7.79 -12.91 4.81
N SER A 370 8.56 -13.00 5.88
CA SER A 370 8.18 -12.43 7.18
C SER A 370 9.38 -11.87 7.95
N ALA A 371 10.39 -11.36 7.24
CA ALA A 371 11.48 -10.63 7.87
C ALA A 371 11.02 -9.20 8.17
N ASN A 372 11.22 -8.72 9.40
CA ASN A 372 10.92 -7.34 9.78
C ASN A 372 12.12 -6.41 9.48
N VAL A 373 11.88 -5.09 9.51
CA VAL A 373 12.90 -4.09 9.12
C VAL A 373 14.12 -4.08 10.06
N ASP A 374 13.93 -4.38 11.35
CA ASP A 374 14.99 -4.34 12.35
C ASP A 374 16.01 -5.48 12.15
N GLU A 375 15.50 -6.68 11.85
CA GLU A 375 16.33 -7.85 11.51
C GLU A 375 17.01 -7.69 10.15
N ALA A 376 16.30 -7.13 9.17
CA ALA A 376 16.84 -6.82 7.85
C ALA A 376 18.00 -5.83 7.94
N LEU A 377 17.86 -4.75 8.72
CA LEU A 377 18.89 -3.74 8.90
C LEU A 377 20.18 -4.32 9.52
N ARG A 378 20.03 -5.26 10.47
CA ARG A 378 21.18 -5.92 11.12
C ARG A 378 21.76 -7.08 10.31
N GLY A 379 21.10 -7.50 9.24
CA GLY A 379 21.42 -8.74 8.53
C GLY A 379 21.24 -9.99 9.40
N TYR A 380 20.35 -9.94 10.41
CA TYR A 380 20.11 -11.05 11.34
C TYR A 380 19.16 -12.07 10.71
N MET A 381 19.64 -12.77 9.68
CA MET A 381 18.90 -13.81 8.96
C MET A 381 19.87 -14.82 8.32
N THR A 382 19.39 -16.00 7.95
CA THR A 382 20.20 -16.90 7.13
C THR A 382 20.00 -16.55 5.66
N LYS A 383 21.08 -16.19 4.95
CA LYS A 383 20.98 -15.93 3.51
C LYS A 383 20.38 -17.14 2.77
N TYR A 384 19.32 -16.88 2.00
CA TYR A 384 18.51 -17.86 1.26
C TYR A 384 17.68 -18.83 2.14
N ASP A 385 17.30 -18.44 3.35
CA ASP A 385 16.19 -19.07 4.07
C ASP A 385 14.84 -18.41 3.74
N CYS A 386 13.79 -18.69 4.52
CA CYS A 386 12.45 -18.10 4.34
C CYS A 386 12.38 -16.57 4.52
N SER A 387 13.49 -15.90 4.86
CA SER A 387 13.62 -14.43 4.74
C SER A 387 13.66 -13.97 3.28
N SER A 388 14.08 -14.86 2.37
CA SER A 388 14.05 -14.66 0.92
C SER A 388 12.80 -15.33 0.35
N ALA A 389 11.87 -14.50 -0.12
CA ALA A 389 10.57 -14.91 -0.65
C ALA A 389 10.22 -14.03 -1.86
N ASP A 390 9.07 -14.27 -2.50
CA ASP A 390 8.66 -13.48 -3.67
C ASP A 390 8.34 -12.04 -3.27
N ILE A 391 7.59 -11.87 -2.19
CA ILE A 391 7.25 -10.57 -1.61
C ILE A 391 7.18 -10.65 -0.08
N ASN A 392 7.39 -9.52 0.60
CA ASN A 392 7.36 -9.42 2.05
C ASN A 392 6.57 -8.18 2.51
N PRO A 393 5.30 -8.34 2.94
CA PRO A 393 4.43 -7.22 3.29
C PRO A 393 4.82 -6.51 4.60
N ILE A 394 5.69 -7.11 5.41
CA ILE A 394 6.15 -6.55 6.69
C ILE A 394 7.62 -6.11 6.67
N GLY A 395 8.28 -6.20 5.51
CA GLY A 395 9.72 -5.91 5.36
C GLY A 395 10.14 -4.49 5.76
N GLY A 396 9.22 -3.54 5.71
CA GLY A 396 9.43 -2.14 6.11
C GLY A 396 8.88 -1.79 7.51
N ILE A 397 8.41 -2.75 8.29
CA ILE A 397 7.72 -2.51 9.57
C ILE A 397 8.60 -2.95 10.75
N SER A 398 8.66 -2.12 11.80
CA SER A 398 9.42 -2.41 13.03
C SER A 398 8.81 -3.55 13.83
N LYS A 399 9.63 -4.29 14.57
CA LYS A 399 9.19 -5.38 15.46
C LYS A 399 8.22 -4.89 16.52
N THR A 400 8.43 -3.67 17.02
CA THR A 400 7.55 -3.03 18.00
C THR A 400 6.17 -2.73 17.42
N ASP A 401 6.12 -2.27 16.17
CA ASP A 401 4.86 -1.97 15.49
C ASP A 401 4.11 -3.26 15.15
N LEU A 402 4.81 -4.32 14.74
CA LEU A 402 4.18 -5.63 14.50
C LEU A 402 3.54 -6.21 15.76
N LYS A 403 4.17 -6.06 16.93
CA LYS A 403 3.57 -6.47 18.21
C LYS A 403 2.31 -5.67 18.53
N ARG A 404 2.36 -4.34 18.38
CA ARG A 404 1.19 -3.46 18.60
C ARG A 404 0.06 -3.78 17.63
N PHE A 405 0.39 -4.01 16.36
CA PHE A 405 -0.56 -4.43 15.34
C PHE A 405 -1.25 -5.76 15.70
N LEU A 406 -0.53 -6.76 16.23
CA LEU A 406 -1.17 -8.01 16.65
C LEU A 406 -2.10 -7.82 17.86
N LEU A 407 -1.78 -6.89 18.78
CA LEU A 407 -2.68 -6.55 19.88
C LEU A 407 -3.96 -5.88 19.36
N TYR A 408 -3.82 -4.93 18.42
CA TYR A 408 -4.95 -4.31 17.72
C TYR A 408 -5.81 -5.36 17.00
N ALA A 409 -5.17 -6.26 16.23
CA ALA A 409 -5.86 -7.28 15.45
C ALA A 409 -6.60 -8.31 16.31
N LYS A 410 -6.19 -8.52 17.56
CA LYS A 410 -6.90 -9.40 18.50
C LYS A 410 -8.30 -8.89 18.85
N GLU A 411 -8.51 -7.57 18.79
CA GLU A 411 -9.77 -6.92 19.19
C GLU A 411 -10.73 -6.64 18.02
N LYS A 412 -10.31 -6.92 16.78
CA LYS A 412 -10.99 -6.51 15.54
C LYS A 412 -11.39 -7.67 14.66
#